data_AF-A0A7J4FWJ1-F1
#
_entry.id   AF-A0A7J4FWJ1-F1
#
_cell.length_a   1.000
_cell.length_b   1.000
_cell.length_c   1.000
_cell.angle_alpha   90.00
_cell.angle_beta   90.00
_cell.angle_gamma   90.00
#
_symmetry.space_group_name_H-M   'P 1'
#
loop_
_entity.id
_entity.type
_entity.pdbx_description
1 polymer ?
#
loop_
_entity_poly.entity_id
_entity_poly.type
_entity_poly.pdbx_seq_one_letter_code
_entity_poly.pdbx_strand_id
1 'polypeptide(L)'
;KNPINHVGKIYNLLSNKIAYEAAENVDGIEEIHVRILSGIGKPIDQPLVANAQIIPARGAKMGDIKPEVEAIIDRSLENITDVTRLVAEGKLATF
;
A
#
# COMPACT_ATOMS: atom_id res chain seq x y z
N LYS A 1 1.84 6.84 -24.64
CA LYS A 1 0.90 6.57 -23.53
C LYS A 1 1.18 7.60 -22.43
N ASN A 2 0.14 8.24 -21.87
CA ASN A 2 0.26 9.42 -21.01
C ASN A 2 0.93 9.07 -19.65
N PRO A 3 1.96 9.78 -19.17
CA PRO A 3 2.68 9.46 -17.92
C PRO A 3 1.81 9.46 -16.65
N ILE A 4 0.63 10.07 -16.72
CA ILE A 4 -0.38 10.13 -15.64
C ILE A 4 -0.91 8.73 -15.27
N ASN A 5 -0.93 7.77 -16.21
CA ASN A 5 -1.47 6.42 -15.96
C ASN A 5 -0.53 5.52 -15.14
N HIS A 6 0.72 5.92 -14.88
CA HIS A 6 1.66 5.10 -14.13
C HIS A 6 1.44 5.18 -12.62
N VAL A 7 1.08 6.36 -12.10
CA VAL A 7 0.90 6.56 -10.65
C VAL A 7 -0.25 5.69 -10.11
N GLY A 8 -1.41 5.70 -10.78
CA GLY A 8 -2.54 4.86 -10.37
C GLY A 8 -2.21 3.36 -10.40
N LYS A 9 -1.43 2.90 -11.38
CA LYS A 9 -0.96 1.51 -11.44
C LYS A 9 0.01 1.18 -10.31
N ILE A 10 0.99 2.05 -10.05
CA ILE A 10 1.96 1.88 -8.98
C ILE A 10 1.24 1.79 -7.64
N TYR A 11 0.27 2.67 -7.38
CA TYR A 11 -0.50 2.67 -6.15
C TYR A 11 -1.40 1.45 -6.00
N ASN A 12 -2.03 0.96 -7.07
CA ASN A 12 -2.79 -0.29 -7.01
C ASN A 12 -1.90 -1.50 -6.68
N LEU A 13 -0.69 -1.56 -7.24
CA LEU A 13 0.26 -2.63 -6.92
C LEU A 13 0.78 -2.50 -5.49
N LEU A 14 1.09 -1.28 -5.06
CA LEU A 14 1.55 -1.00 -3.71
C LEU A 14 0.48 -1.31 -2.66
N SER A 15 -0.77 -0.93 -2.90
CA SER A 15 -1.87 -1.23 -1.98
C SER A 15 -2.07 -2.73 -1.79
N ASN A 16 -1.98 -3.50 -2.87
CA ASN A 16 -2.05 -4.97 -2.80
C ASN A 16 -0.87 -5.55 -2.01
N LYS A 17 0.35 -5.05 -2.25
CA LYS A 17 1.54 -5.47 -1.50
C LYS A 17 1.39 -5.21 0.00
N ILE A 18 0.96 -3.99 0.37
CA ILE A 18 0.75 -3.60 1.77
C ILE A 18 -0.31 -4.48 2.41
N ALA A 19 -1.45 -4.67 1.74
CA ALA A 19 -2.54 -5.50 2.27
C ALA A 19 -2.09 -6.95 2.50
N TYR A 20 -1.37 -7.54 1.54
CA TYR A 20 -0.81 -8.88 1.67
C TYR A 20 0.20 -8.98 2.82
N GLU A 21 1.15 -8.06 2.88
CA GLU A 21 2.19 -8.06 3.90
C GLU A 21 1.62 -7.87 5.31
N ALA A 22 0.62 -6.99 5.47
CA ALA A 22 -0.08 -6.81 6.73
C ALA A 22 -0.87 -8.05 7.13
N ALA A 23 -1.64 -8.65 6.20
CA ALA A 23 -2.42 -9.85 6.48
C ALA A 23 -1.54 -11.06 6.86
N GLU A 24 -0.32 -11.15 6.31
CA GLU A 24 0.61 -12.25 6.58
C GLU A 24 1.42 -12.06 7.88
N ASN A 25 1.77 -10.82 8.24
CA ASN A 25 2.76 -10.54 9.29
C ASN A 25 2.21 -9.84 10.53
N VAL A 26 0.97 -9.34 10.52
CA VAL A 26 0.38 -8.65 11.67
C VAL A 26 -0.71 -9.51 12.27
N ASP A 27 -0.47 -9.99 13.49
CA ASP A 27 -1.40 -10.84 14.20
C ASP A 27 -2.71 -10.10 14.52
N GLY A 28 -3.84 -10.81 14.39
CA GLY A 28 -5.15 -10.29 14.76
C GLY A 28 -5.86 -9.49 13.67
N ILE A 29 -5.33 -9.45 12.44
CA ILE A 29 -6.09 -9.00 11.26
C ILE A 29 -6.95 -10.15 10.74
N GLU A 30 -8.26 -9.94 10.64
CA GLU A 30 -9.18 -10.85 9.94
C GLU A 30 -9.35 -10.42 8.46
N GLU A 31 -9.42 -9.11 8.22
CA GLU A 31 -9.50 -8.54 6.87
C GLU A 31 -8.83 -7.17 6.82
N ILE A 32 -8.20 -6.82 5.69
CA ILE A 32 -7.60 -5.51 5.46
C ILE A 32 -7.86 -5.02 4.03
N HIS A 33 -8.25 -3.75 3.90
CA HIS A 33 -8.38 -3.03 2.64
C HIS A 33 -7.49 -1.80 2.64
N VAL A 34 -6.61 -1.69 1.65
CA VAL A 34 -5.69 -0.56 1.51
C VAL A 34 -6.06 0.27 0.28
N ARG A 35 -6.14 1.59 0.45
CA ARG A 35 -6.37 2.54 -0.65
C ARG A 35 -5.39 3.70 -0.56
N ILE A 36 -4.80 4.06 -1.70
CA ILE A 36 -3.84 5.16 -1.80
C ILE A 36 -4.34 6.17 -2.82
N LEU A 37 -4.43 7.44 -2.43
CA LEU A 37 -4.88 8.54 -3.28
C LEU A 37 -3.70 9.46 -3.59
N SER A 38 -3.43 9.66 -4.88
CA SER A 38 -2.40 10.60 -5.32
C SER A 38 -2.84 12.05 -5.17
N GLY A 39 -1.88 12.94 -4.85
CA GLY A 39 -2.05 14.38 -4.97
C GLY A 39 -1.41 14.91 -6.25
N ILE A 40 -2.06 15.83 -6.95
CA ILE A 40 -1.47 16.51 -8.11
C ILE A 40 -0.24 17.32 -7.65
N GLY A 41 0.89 17.12 -8.33
CA GLY A 41 2.14 17.82 -8.02
C GLY A 41 2.86 17.34 -6.77
N LYS A 42 2.40 16.26 -6.13
CA LYS A 42 3.08 15.64 -4.99
C LYS A 42 4.06 14.54 -5.45
N PRO A 43 5.18 14.35 -4.74
CA PRO A 43 6.01 13.16 -4.89
C PRO A 43 5.19 11.88 -4.75
N ILE A 44 5.58 10.81 -5.45
CA ILE A 44 4.83 9.54 -5.50
C ILE A 44 4.90 8.76 -4.17
N ASP A 45 5.90 9.01 -3.35
CA ASP A 45 6.03 8.53 -1.98
C ASP A 45 5.19 9.35 -0.98
N GLN A 46 4.59 10.46 -1.42
CA GLN A 46 3.80 11.38 -0.60
C GLN A 46 2.35 11.49 -1.10
N PRO A 47 1.54 10.42 -0.96
CA PRO A 47 0.14 10.45 -1.34
C PRO A 47 -0.65 11.48 -0.51
N LEU A 48 -1.80 11.91 -1.02
CA LEU A 48 -2.73 12.72 -0.25
C LEU A 48 -3.31 11.94 0.93
N VAL A 49 -3.54 10.64 0.74
CA VAL A 49 -3.91 9.70 1.80
C VAL A 49 -3.47 8.28 1.45
N ALA A 50 -2.99 7.55 2.45
CA ALA A 50 -2.90 6.09 2.45
C ALA A 50 -3.79 5.58 3.58
N ASN A 51 -4.87 4.91 3.25
CA ASN A 51 -5.90 4.47 4.20
C ASN A 51 -5.94 2.95 4.27
N ALA A 52 -5.77 2.40 5.47
CA ALA A 52 -6.02 0.99 5.77
C ALA A 52 -7.30 0.85 6.60
N GLN A 53 -8.27 0.12 6.07
CA GLN A 53 -9.44 -0.32 6.82
C GLN A 53 -9.20 -1.75 7.27
N ILE A 54 -9.34 -2.01 8.56
CA ILE A 54 -9.00 -3.27 9.18
C ILE A 54 -10.22 -3.80 9.92
N ILE A 55 -10.55 -5.07 9.68
CA ILE A 55 -11.46 -5.85 10.50
C ILE A 55 -10.57 -6.71 11.41
N PRO A 56 -10.54 -6.46 12.73
CA PRO A 56 -9.74 -7.24 13.65
C PRO A 56 -10.42 -8.57 13.96
N ALA A 57 -9.63 -9.63 14.07
CA ALA A 57 -10.10 -10.92 14.55
C ALA A 57 -10.69 -10.79 15.96
N ARG A 58 -11.58 -11.73 16.32
CA ARG A 58 -12.25 -11.73 17.63
C ARG A 58 -11.23 -11.69 18.78
N GLY A 59 -11.32 -10.64 19.60
CA GLY A 59 -10.47 -10.46 20.79
C GLY A 59 -9.15 -9.74 20.52
N ALA A 60 -8.81 -9.46 19.26
CA ALA A 60 -7.66 -8.63 18.92
C ALA A 60 -7.92 -7.16 19.24
N LYS A 61 -6.85 -6.43 19.59
CA LYS A 61 -6.92 -5.00 19.90
C LYS A 61 -6.35 -4.20 18.75
N MET A 62 -7.13 -3.24 18.26
CA MET A 62 -6.67 -2.33 17.21
C MET A 62 -5.43 -1.53 17.62
N GLY A 63 -5.21 -1.30 18.93
CA GLY A 63 -4.03 -0.62 19.45
C GLY A 63 -2.71 -1.37 19.20
N ASP A 64 -2.77 -2.70 19.08
CA ASP A 64 -1.60 -3.54 18.80
C ASP A 64 -1.38 -3.62 17.27
N ILE A 65 -2.46 -3.76 16.50
CA ILE A 65 -2.43 -3.88 15.02
C ILE A 65 -2.00 -2.57 14.33
N LYS A 66 -2.56 -1.44 14.77
CA LYS A 66 -2.39 -0.15 14.10
C LYS A 66 -0.92 0.25 13.88
N PRO A 67 -0.05 0.29 14.91
CA PRO A 67 1.33 0.74 14.72
C PRO A 67 2.13 -0.16 13.76
N GLU A 68 1.83 -1.46 13.74
CA GLU A 68 2.48 -2.40 12.82
C GLU A 68 2.06 -2.15 11.37
N VAL A 69 0.76 -1.96 11.11
CA VAL A 69 0.26 -1.64 9.77
C VAL A 69 0.76 -0.28 9.29
N GLU A 70 0.81 0.73 10.16
CA GLU A 70 1.39 2.04 9.85
C GLU A 70 2.86 1.90 9.42
N ALA A 71 3.66 1.13 10.16
CA ALA A 71 5.06 0.88 9.81
C ALA A 71 5.25 0.14 8.46
N ILE A 72 4.34 -0.77 8.11
CA ILE A 72 4.33 -1.45 6.79
C ILE A 72 4.02 -0.45 5.68
N ILE A 73 3.02 0.42 5.88
CA ILE A 73 2.64 1.46 4.91
C ILE A 73 3.81 2.42 4.69
N ASP A 74 4.39 2.96 5.75
CA ASP A 74 5.47 3.95 5.67
C ASP A 74 6.69 3.38 4.95
N ARG A 75 7.17 2.19 5.36
CA ARG A 75 8.26 1.49 4.67
C ARG A 75 7.93 1.24 3.20
N SER A 76 6.69 0.87 2.89
CA SER A 76 6.30 0.58 1.50
C SER A 76 6.28 1.84 0.63
N LEU A 77 5.87 2.99 1.19
CA LEU A 77 5.91 4.28 0.50
C LEU A 77 7.36 4.79 0.33
N GLU A 78 8.22 4.63 1.33
CA GLU A 78 9.65 4.97 1.23
C GLU A 78 10.35 4.19 0.10
N ASN A 79 9.98 2.92 -0.07
CA ASN A 79 10.57 2.02 -1.09
C ASN A 79 9.76 1.94 -2.39
N ILE A 80 8.86 2.89 -2.65
CA ILE A 80 7.95 2.86 -3.82
C ILE A 80 8.69 2.95 -5.16
N THR A 81 9.92 3.46 -5.18
CA THR A 81 10.76 3.57 -6.37
C THR A 81 11.12 2.20 -6.95
N ASP A 82 11.21 1.15 -6.12
CA ASP A 82 11.44 -0.22 -6.57
C ASP A 82 10.25 -0.76 -7.38
N VAL A 83 9.03 -0.53 -6.89
CA VAL A 83 7.79 -0.86 -7.61
C VAL A 83 7.70 -0.07 -8.91
N THR A 84 8.06 1.21 -8.85
CA THR A 84 8.11 2.10 -10.02
C THR A 84 9.03 1.56 -11.11
N ARG A 85 10.23 1.07 -10.72
CA ARG A 85 11.20 0.47 -11.64
C ARG A 85 10.66 -0.81 -12.29
N LEU A 86 10.05 -1.70 -11.50
CA LEU A 86 9.48 -2.96 -12.02
C LEU A 86 8.32 -2.72 -13.00
N VAL A 87 7.49 -1.71 -12.76
CA VAL A 87 6.42 -1.29 -13.68
C VAL A 87 7.01 -0.66 -14.95
N ALA A 88 8.03 0.19 -14.83
CA ALA A 88 8.70 0.83 -15.97
C ALA A 88 9.39 -0.19 -16.89
N GLU A 89 9.96 -1.25 -16.30
CA GLU A 89 10.60 -2.35 -17.02
C GLU A 89 9.58 -3.35 -17.63
N GLY A 90 8.28 -3.17 -17.39
CA GLY A 90 7.23 -4.07 -17.89
C GLY A 90 7.27 -5.48 -17.27
N LYS A 91 7.96 -5.64 -16.13
CA LYS A 91 8.20 -6.94 -15.48
C LYS A 91 7.11 -7.33 -14.49
N LEU A 92 6.17 -6.43 -14.20
CA LEU A 92 4.98 -6.75 -13.42
C LEU A 92 3.83 -7.06 -14.39
N ALA A 93 3.30 -8.28 -14.31
CA ALA A 93 2.06 -8.64 -14.98
C ALA A 93 0.95 -7.75 -14.43
N THR A 94 0.48 -6.83 -15.27
CA THR A 94 -0.72 -6.05 -15.00
C THR A 94 -1.83 -6.62 -15.88
N PHE A 95 -3.01 -6.80 -15.31
CA PHE A 95 -4.25 -7.12 -16.01
C PHE A 95 -4.46 -6.31 -17.29
#